data_AF-A0A9D5F0I3-F1
#
_entry.id   AF-A0A9D5F0I3-F1
#
_cell.length_a   1.000
_cell.length_b   1.000
_cell.length_c   1.000
_cell.angle_alpha   90.00
_cell.angle_beta   90.00
_cell.angle_gamma   90.00
#
_symmetry.space_group_name_H-M   'P 1'
#
loop_
_entity.id
_entity.type
_entity.pdbx_description
1 polymer ?
#
loop_
_entity_poly.entity_id
_entity_poly.type
_entity_poly.pdbx_seq_one_letter_code
_entity_poly.pdbx_strand_id
1 'polypeptide(L)' 'MSEAFLFDAVRTPRGKGKKDGSLHEVKPIDLLAGVLTHLQQRNGFDTAAVDDVVMGVVSPIGEQGSVIAKVAALKAGW' A
#
# COMPACT_ATOMS: atom_id res chain seq x y z
N MET A 1 -0.73 -1.94 -29.33
CA MET A 1 -0.02 -1.51 -28.11
C MET A 1 -1.04 -0.73 -27.29
N SER A 2 -1.29 -1.10 -26.04
CA SER A 2 -2.22 -0.36 -25.18
C SER A 2 -1.55 0.88 -24.62
N GLU A 3 -2.29 1.99 -24.53
CA GLU A 3 -1.84 3.19 -23.82
C GLU A 3 -2.00 3.00 -22.30
N ALA A 4 -1.15 3.68 -21.53
CA ALA A 4 -1.19 3.63 -20.06
C ALA A 4 -1.92 4.87 -19.52
N PHE A 5 -2.87 4.64 -18.62
CA PHE A 5 -3.66 5.69 -17.99
C PHE A 5 -3.52 5.64 -16.46
N LEU A 6 -3.49 6.80 -15.82
CA LEU A 6 -3.60 6.92 -14.37
C LEU A 6 -5.06 7.19 -13.99
N PHE A 7 -5.73 6.20 -13.44
CA PHE A 7 -7.13 6.33 -13.00
C PHE A 7 -7.26 7.05 -11.66
N ASP A 8 -6.33 6.80 -10.74
CA ASP A 8 -6.41 7.35 -9.38
C ASP A 8 -5.03 7.39 -8.70
N ALA A 9 -4.89 8.25 -7.69
CA ALA A 9 -3.75 8.34 -6.80
C ALA A 9 -4.19 8.72 -5.37
N VAL A 10 -3.83 7.89 -4.39
CA VAL A 10 -4.09 8.11 -2.97
C VAL A 10 -2.81 7.93 -2.15
N ARG A 11 -2.80 8.45 -0.92
CA ARG A 11 -1.64 8.33 -0.01
C ARG A 11 -2.07 8.44 1.45
N THR A 12 -1.23 7.93 2.34
CA THR A 12 -1.33 8.26 3.77
C THR A 12 -0.89 9.71 4.02
N PRO A 13 -1.25 10.29 5.17
CA PRO A 13 -0.49 11.39 5.75
C PRO A 13 0.97 10.99 5.98
N ARG A 14 1.85 11.98 6.13
CA ARG A 14 3.25 11.75 6.53
C ARG A 14 3.39 11.95 8.02
N GLY A 15 3.85 10.92 8.72
CA GLY A 15 4.23 11.00 10.13
C GLY A 15 5.65 11.53 10.29
N LYS A 16 5.92 12.16 11.44
CA LYS A 16 7.28 12.55 11.83
C LYS A 16 8.14 11.30 12.05
N GLY A 17 9.34 11.26 11.44
CA GLY A 17 10.27 10.13 11.58
C GLY A 17 11.03 10.11 12.92
N LYS A 18 10.31 10.20 14.03
CA LYS A 18 10.83 10.17 15.41
C LYS A 18 9.91 9.31 16.28
N LYS A 19 10.38 8.96 17.50
CA LYS A 19 9.61 8.15 18.46
C LYS A 19 8.27 8.78 18.87
N ASP A 20 8.17 10.11 18.78
CA ASP A 20 6.96 10.89 19.07
C ASP A 20 6.11 11.18 17.82
N GLY A 21 6.39 10.51 16.69
CA GLY A 21 5.63 10.66 15.46
C GLY A 21 4.33 9.89 15.48
N SER A 22 3.27 10.48 14.92
CA SER A 22 1.92 9.90 14.90
C SER A 22 1.80 8.54 14.21
N LEU A 23 2.73 8.18 13.32
CA LEU A 23 2.75 6.90 12.62
C LEU A 23 3.80 5.93 13.19
N HIS A 24 4.50 6.28 14.27
CA HIS A 24 5.59 5.46 14.80
C HIS A 24 5.12 4.08 15.27
N GLU A 25 3.90 4.01 15.82
CA GLU A 25 3.30 2.76 16.31
C GLU A 25 2.55 1.98 15.24
N VAL A 26 2.43 2.52 14.02
CA VAL A 26 1.70 1.89 12.93
C VAL A 26 2.68 1.06 12.10
N LYS A 27 2.39 -0.23 11.96
CA LYS A 27 3.24 -1.11 11.14
C LYS A 27 3.17 -0.68 9.67
N PRO A 28 4.29 -0.74 8.92
CA PRO A 28 4.31 -0.38 7.50
C PRO A 28 3.25 -1.12 6.66
N ILE A 29 3.00 -2.39 6.97
CA ILE A 29 1.98 -3.18 6.27
C ILE A 29 0.56 -2.63 6.46
N ASP A 30 0.24 -2.06 7.63
CA ASP A 30 -1.06 -1.45 7.90
C ASP A 30 -1.25 -0.16 7.10
N LEU A 31 -0.17 0.61 6.92
CA LEU A 31 -0.18 1.80 6.06
C LEU A 31 -0.47 1.43 4.60
N LEU A 32 0.19 0.40 4.08
CA LEU A 32 0.04 -0.02 2.68
C LEU A 32 -1.31 -0.69 2.43
N ALA A 33 -1.75 -1.60 3.31
CA ALA A 33 -3.07 -2.23 3.20
C ALA A 33 -4.18 -1.18 3.27
N GLY A 34 -4.08 -0.19 4.17
CA GLY A 34 -5.04 0.91 4.25
C GLY A 34 -5.16 1.72 2.95
N VAL A 35 -4.04 1.94 2.25
CA VAL A 35 -4.04 2.62 0.94
C VAL A 35 -4.76 1.78 -0.11
N LEU A 36 -4.48 0.47 -0.19
CA LEU A 36 -5.14 -0.44 -1.13
C LEU A 36 -6.65 -0.52 -0.87
N THR A 37 -7.05 -0.75 0.37
CA THR A 37 -8.46 -0.80 0.76
C THR A 37 -9.18 0.51 0.45
N HIS A 38 -8.56 1.66 0.72
CA HIS A 38 -9.17 2.95 0.41
C HIS A 38 -9.32 3.18 -1.10
N LEU A 39 -8.31 2.81 -1.90
CA LEU A 39 -8.37 2.88 -3.36
C LEU A 39 -9.52 2.03 -3.91
N GLN A 40 -9.69 0.80 -3.43
CA GLN A 40 -10.80 -0.07 -3.80
C GLN A 40 -12.14 0.54 -3.40
N GLN A 41 -12.30 0.99 -2.16
CA GLN A 41 -13.55 1.58 -1.65
C GLN A 41 -13.97 2.84 -2.43
N ARG A 42 -13.00 3.66 -2.85
CA ARG A 42 -13.27 4.90 -3.57
C ARG A 42 -13.75 4.68 -5.00
N ASN A 43 -13.30 3.60 -5.64
CA ASN A 43 -13.53 3.34 -7.07
C ASN A 43 -14.49 2.18 -7.34
N GLY A 44 -14.75 1.29 -6.36
CA GLY A 44 -15.72 0.20 -6.46
C GLY A 44 -15.39 -0.87 -7.50
N PHE A 45 -14.11 -1.16 -7.74
CA PHE A 45 -13.68 -2.18 -8.70
C PHE A 45 -13.50 -3.56 -8.04
N ASP A 46 -13.58 -4.60 -8.86
CA ASP A 46 -13.24 -5.98 -8.48
C ASP A 46 -11.72 -6.15 -8.40
N THR A 47 -11.20 -6.50 -7.23
CA THR A 47 -9.77 -6.68 -7.00
C THR A 47 -9.21 -7.89 -7.75
N ALA A 48 -10.06 -8.86 -8.14
CA ALA A 48 -9.64 -9.98 -8.99
C ALA A 48 -9.21 -9.55 -10.41
N ALA A 49 -9.55 -8.33 -10.84
CA ALA A 49 -9.10 -7.75 -12.11
C ALA A 49 -7.71 -7.09 -12.01
N VAL A 50 -7.09 -7.05 -10.83
CA VAL A 50 -5.74 -6.49 -10.64
C VAL A 50 -4.71 -7.60 -10.85
N ASP A 51 -3.89 -7.47 -11.89
CA ASP A 51 -2.87 -8.48 -12.21
C ASP A 51 -1.63 -8.41 -11.29
N ASP A 52 -1.22 -7.21 -10.88
CA ASP A 52 0.01 -7.02 -10.09
C ASP A 52 -0.07 -5.81 -9.14
N VAL A 53 0.66 -5.91 -8.02
CA VAL A 53 0.80 -4.85 -7.02
C VAL A 53 2.29 -4.56 -6.84
N VAL A 54 2.74 -3.43 -7.39
CA VAL A 54 4.14 -3.02 -7.36
C VAL A 54 4.33 -1.88 -6.36
N MET A 55 5.22 -2.07 -5.38
CA MET A 55 5.55 -1.05 -4.39
C MET A 55 7.06 -0.87 -4.22
N GLY A 56 7.52 0.38 -4.24
CA GLY A 56 8.90 0.72 -3.98
C GLY A 56 9.22 0.77 -2.48
N VAL A 57 10.26 0.07 -2.04
CA VAL A 57 10.74 0.05 -0.65
C VAL A 57 12.25 0.18 -0.63
N VAL A 58 12.77 1.16 0.11
CA VAL A 58 14.21 1.43 0.18
C VAL A 58 14.94 0.47 1.12
N SER A 59 14.31 0.05 2.22
CA SER A 59 14.92 -0.82 3.24
C SER A 59 14.07 -2.08 3.47
N PRO A 60 14.13 -3.08 2.58
CA PRO A 60 13.26 -4.27 2.63
C PRO A 60 13.76 -5.30 3.66
N ILE A 61 13.84 -4.89 4.93
CA ILE A 61 14.27 -5.70 6.07
C ILE A 61 13.26 -5.59 7.21
N GLY A 62 13.21 -6.58 8.10
CA GLY A 62 12.30 -6.59 9.24
C GLY A 62 10.84 -6.49 8.80
N GLU A 63 10.09 -5.54 9.35
CA GLU A 63 8.67 -5.32 9.01
C GLU A 63 8.43 -4.90 7.55
N GLN A 64 9.47 -4.48 6.83
CA GLN A 64 9.41 -4.14 5.40
C GLN A 64 9.95 -5.22 4.47
N GLY A 65 10.37 -6.37 5.03
CA GLY A 65 10.92 -7.50 4.28
C GLY A 65 9.85 -8.38 3.62
N SER A 66 10.30 -9.55 3.13
CA SER A 66 9.43 -10.62 2.61
C SER A 66 8.41 -10.18 1.56
N VAL A 67 8.83 -9.30 0.64
CA VAL A 67 7.98 -8.77 -0.44
C VAL A 67 6.73 -8.07 0.14
N ILE A 68 6.95 -6.97 0.86
CA ILE A 68 5.88 -6.25 1.56
C ILE A 68 4.69 -5.87 0.67
N ALA A 69 4.89 -5.66 -0.64
CA ALA A 69 3.79 -5.44 -1.59
C ALA A 69 2.79 -6.61 -1.60
N LYS A 70 3.30 -7.86 -1.67
CA LYS A 70 2.45 -9.07 -1.63
C LYS A 70 1.76 -9.23 -0.29
N VAL A 71 2.48 -8.97 0.81
CA VAL A 71 1.89 -9.10 2.15
C VAL A 71 0.82 -8.02 2.38
N ALA A 72 1.02 -6.80 1.87
CA ALA A 72 0.03 -5.72 1.93
C ALA A 72 -1.24 -6.06 1.13
N ALA A 73 -1.10 -6.60 -0.09
CA ALA A 73 -2.23 -7.07 -0.89
C ALA A 73 -3.04 -8.16 -0.15
N LEU A 74 -2.37 -9.19 0.36
CA LEU A 74 -3.01 -10.25 1.15
C LEU A 74 -3.72 -9.70 2.40
N LYS A 75 -3.10 -8.72 3.08
CA LYS A 75 -3.69 -8.07 4.25
C LYS A 75 -4.91 -7.23 3.89
N ALA A 76 -4.92 -6.59 2.72
CA ALA A 76 -6.04 -5.82 2.21
C ALA A 76 -7.19 -6.71 1.65
N GLY A 77 -6.98 -8.02 1.55
CA GLY A 77 -7.95 -8.97 0.98
C GLY A 77 -7.99 -8.95 -0.55
N TRP A 78 -6.87 -8.58 -1.19
CA TRP A 78 -6.68 -8.62 -2.65
C TRP A 78 -6.10 -9.97 -3.08
#